data_AF-A0A7K0D7G4-F1
#
_entry.id   AF-A0A7K0D7G4-F1
#
_cell.length_a   1.000
_cell.length_b   1.000
_cell.length_c   1.000
_cell.angle_alpha   90.00
_cell.angle_beta   90.00
_cell.angle_gamma   90.00
#
_symmetry.space_group_name_H-M   'P 1'
#
loop_
_entity.id
_entity.type
_entity.pdbx_description
1 polymer ?
#
loop_
_entity_poly.entity_id
_entity_poly.type
_entity_poly.pdbx_seq_one_letter_code
_entity_poly.pdbx_strand_id
1 'polypeptide(L)'
;MSIADSYQGLRATYRAMQRLDGLTPQRRGQQFNEWLADLLRACGLEAKASQRSAGEIDVVFSIGDVRYIVEAKWTKTKADTGQLAKLQKRVRQRLSGTYGVFVSMAGYTDEALKDLIHGDRLELLLLDQEHIEALLSEEISPQQLLSDLRDAAAFTGQPYTKMTDLRSAGGSGASLSADRMSPRVHPISNAERDSAGTWDPHQSSRGNPTGQYVAFSGYQAIYWALVGILVLLAAITTVLAIGDQGFGRIFAVVAVVFEVVLIMGFWRLAMHPIRLEVGRMGIQAFFPQDTAWMPWDRIDRVDVVRVNGNLAVVAWSEYAKLYPTTGEAGQGPHYVPTFDAVAICPLGPLRARRHEIVRALQSYGQNRC
;
A
#
# COMPACT_ATOMS: atom_id res chain seq x y z
N MET A 1 29.92 22.30 14.82
CA MET A 1 29.03 22.17 15.99
C MET A 1 28.63 20.70 16.07
N SER A 2 28.81 20.03 17.20
CA SER A 2 28.48 18.60 17.32
C SER A 2 26.96 18.41 17.21
N ILE A 3 26.50 17.24 16.74
CA ILE A 3 25.06 16.89 16.73
C ILE A 3 24.48 16.99 18.14
N ALA A 4 25.25 16.58 19.16
CA ALA A 4 24.86 16.68 20.56
C ALA A 4 24.64 18.14 21.02
N ASP A 5 25.49 19.07 20.60
CA ASP A 5 25.34 20.51 20.89
C ASP A 5 24.06 21.08 20.24
N SER A 6 23.74 20.58 19.05
CA SER A 6 22.51 20.95 18.32
C SER A 6 21.25 20.51 19.06
N TYR A 7 21.18 19.25 19.52
CA TYR A 7 20.04 18.74 20.28
C TYR A 7 19.87 19.40 21.65
N GLN A 8 20.98 19.74 22.32
CA GLN A 8 20.91 20.49 23.57
C GLN A 8 20.30 21.89 23.37
N GLY A 9 20.70 22.59 22.30
CA GLY A 9 20.10 23.86 21.90
C GLY A 9 18.61 23.74 21.59
N LEU A 10 18.22 22.73 20.80
CA LEU A 10 16.81 22.47 20.46
C LEU A 10 15.96 22.19 21.72
N ARG A 11 16.49 21.40 22.67
CA ARG A 11 15.81 21.12 23.95
C ARG A 11 15.64 22.37 24.81
N ALA A 12 16.63 23.25 24.85
CA ALA A 12 16.55 24.51 25.59
C ALA A 12 15.47 25.43 24.99
N THR A 13 15.45 25.60 23.68
CA THR A 13 14.44 26.42 22.97
C THR A 13 13.02 25.87 23.16
N TYR A 14 12.85 24.54 23.07
CA TYR A 14 11.55 23.90 23.31
C TYR A 14 11.03 24.17 24.73
N ARG A 15 11.88 24.04 25.76
CA ARG A 15 11.53 24.32 27.16
C ARG A 15 11.16 25.79 27.40
N ALA A 16 11.87 26.73 26.76
CA ALA A 16 11.54 28.15 26.85
C ALA A 16 10.15 28.46 26.24
N MET A 17 9.81 27.85 25.09
CA MET A 17 8.49 27.97 24.47
C MET A 17 7.37 27.37 25.33
N GLN A 18 7.64 26.27 26.05
CA GLN A 18 6.71 25.67 27.01
C GLN A 18 6.41 26.62 28.19
N ARG A 19 7.41 27.33 28.71
CA ARG A 19 7.27 28.26 29.84
C ARG A 19 6.67 29.62 29.48
N LEU A 20 6.51 29.91 28.18
CA LEU A 20 6.05 31.20 27.67
C LEU A 20 6.98 32.36 28.09
N ASP A 21 8.29 32.12 28.20
CA ASP A 21 9.28 33.10 28.65
C ASP A 21 9.32 34.34 27.71
N GLY A 22 8.45 35.32 27.97
CA GLY A 22 8.32 36.56 27.20
C GLY A 22 7.61 36.44 25.84
N LEU A 23 6.94 35.33 25.53
CA LEU A 23 6.35 35.07 24.20
C LEU A 23 4.83 35.26 24.17
N THR A 24 4.33 36.00 23.18
CA THR A 24 2.91 35.97 22.82
C THR A 24 2.57 34.64 22.11
N PRO A 25 1.30 34.18 22.13
CA PRO A 25 0.90 32.94 21.44
C PRO A 25 1.31 32.91 19.96
N GLN A 26 1.20 34.05 19.28
CA GLN A 26 1.56 34.21 17.87
C GLN A 26 3.07 34.07 17.66
N ARG A 27 3.90 34.74 18.48
CA ARG A 27 5.35 34.61 18.39
C ARG A 27 5.82 33.20 18.73
N ARG A 28 5.19 32.54 19.70
CA ARG A 28 5.46 31.12 20.01
C ARG A 28 5.16 30.22 18.83
N GLY A 29 4.03 30.41 18.14
CA GLY A 29 3.67 29.64 16.95
C GLY A 29 4.70 29.81 15.82
N GLN A 30 5.10 31.04 15.53
CA GLN A 30 6.14 31.31 14.52
C GLN A 30 7.48 30.65 14.89
N GLN A 31 7.91 30.81 16.15
CA GLN A 31 9.16 30.22 16.63
C GLN A 31 9.11 28.68 16.61
N PHE A 32 7.94 28.09 16.87
CA PHE A 32 7.77 26.64 16.79
C PHE A 32 7.93 26.11 15.37
N ASN A 33 7.42 26.82 14.37
CA ASN A 33 7.56 26.43 12.96
C ASN A 33 9.02 26.37 12.54
N GLU A 34 9.81 27.40 12.91
CA GLU A 34 11.25 27.44 12.65
C GLU A 34 11.98 26.33 13.40
N TRP A 35 11.71 26.19 14.70
CA TRP A 35 12.28 25.14 15.54
C TRP A 35 12.00 23.73 15.03
N LEU A 36 10.79 23.46 14.53
CA LEU A 36 10.43 22.15 13.98
C LEU A 36 11.24 21.83 12.71
N ALA A 37 11.47 22.82 11.84
CA ALA A 37 12.32 22.63 10.69
C ALA A 37 13.79 22.40 11.10
N ASP A 38 14.27 23.07 12.15
CA ASP A 38 15.61 22.87 12.68
C ASP A 38 15.77 21.47 13.30
N LEU A 39 14.75 20.97 14.02
CA LEU A 39 14.71 19.60 14.53
C LEU A 39 14.82 18.58 13.39
N LEU A 40 14.03 18.74 12.32
CA LEU A 40 14.10 17.83 11.17
C LEU A 40 15.46 17.90 10.46
N ARG A 41 16.08 19.08 10.37
CA ARG A 41 17.44 19.24 9.83
C ARG A 41 18.49 18.58 10.71
N ALA A 42 18.36 18.64 12.03
CA ALA A 42 19.24 17.93 12.96
C ALA A 42 19.15 16.40 12.78
N CYS A 43 17.99 15.90 12.35
CA CYS A 43 17.78 14.50 11.96
C CYS A 43 18.26 14.15 10.53
N GLY A 44 18.93 15.08 9.83
CA GLY A 44 19.46 14.86 8.49
C GLY A 44 18.47 15.07 7.33
N LEU A 45 17.32 15.70 7.57
CA LEU A 45 16.33 15.99 6.52
C LEU A 45 16.48 17.39 5.95
N GLU A 46 16.23 17.55 4.65
CA GLU A 46 16.19 18.86 3.99
C GLU A 46 14.86 19.59 4.25
N ALA A 47 14.67 20.06 5.49
CA ALA A 47 13.46 20.77 5.90
C ALA A 47 13.57 22.30 5.71
N LYS A 48 12.51 22.92 5.18
CA LYS A 48 12.41 24.37 4.98
C LYS A 48 11.18 24.93 5.70
N ALA A 49 11.37 25.97 6.51
CA ALA A 49 10.27 26.67 7.18
C ALA A 49 9.66 27.78 6.29
N SER A 50 8.43 28.18 6.62
CA SER A 50 7.72 29.38 6.12
C SER A 50 7.69 29.53 4.59
N GLN A 51 7.11 28.53 3.89
CA GLN A 51 6.92 28.60 2.43
C GLN A 51 5.66 29.40 2.08
N ARG A 52 5.85 30.64 1.63
CA ARG A 52 4.76 31.60 1.33
C ARG A 52 4.18 31.48 -0.08
N SER A 53 4.88 30.84 -1.00
CA SER A 53 4.62 30.95 -2.45
C SER A 53 3.35 30.25 -2.97
N ALA A 54 2.63 29.47 -2.16
CA ALA A 54 1.48 28.68 -2.63
C ALA A 54 0.40 28.43 -1.55
N GLY A 55 0.16 29.43 -0.70
CA GLY A 55 -0.62 29.29 0.53
C GLY A 55 0.31 28.91 1.68
N GLU A 56 0.35 29.73 2.72
CA GLU A 56 1.28 29.64 3.85
C GLU A 56 1.35 28.22 4.43
N ILE A 57 2.48 27.53 4.18
CA ILE A 57 2.82 26.21 4.75
C ILE A 57 3.97 26.41 5.74
N ASP A 58 3.83 25.84 6.93
CA ASP A 58 4.75 26.08 8.04
C ASP A 58 6.10 25.42 7.79
N VAL A 59 6.11 24.14 7.40
CA VAL A 59 7.35 23.39 7.08
C VAL A 59 7.12 22.47 5.87
N VAL A 60 8.15 22.30 5.04
CA VAL A 60 8.17 21.29 3.97
C VAL A 60 9.46 20.50 4.00
N PHE A 61 9.40 19.21 3.68
CA PHE A 61 10.58 18.35 3.58
C PHE A 61 10.29 17.11 2.73
N SER A 62 11.29 16.24 2.57
CA SER A 62 11.16 14.97 1.86
C SER A 62 11.94 13.84 2.51
N ILE A 63 11.44 12.62 2.34
CA ILE A 63 12.12 11.38 2.72
C ILE A 63 12.05 10.45 1.50
N GLY A 64 13.20 10.17 0.88
CA GLY A 64 13.25 9.50 -0.41
C GLY A 64 12.40 10.26 -1.46
N ASP A 65 11.52 9.53 -2.15
CA ASP A 65 10.63 10.10 -3.16
C ASP A 65 9.34 10.72 -2.59
N VAL A 66 9.15 10.67 -1.27
CA VAL A 66 7.92 11.13 -0.62
C VAL A 66 8.08 12.58 -0.17
N ARG A 67 7.09 13.41 -0.52
CA ARG A 67 7.04 14.84 -0.17
C ARG A 67 6.07 15.08 0.97
N TYR A 68 6.48 15.89 1.94
CA TYR A 68 5.68 16.23 3.11
C TYR A 68 5.49 17.74 3.21
N ILE A 69 4.25 18.14 3.51
CA ILE A 69 3.93 19.50 3.93
C ILE A 69 3.40 19.45 5.36
N VAL A 70 3.83 20.37 6.20
CA VAL A 70 3.50 20.38 7.62
C VAL A 70 2.71 21.64 7.97
N GLU A 71 1.67 21.47 8.77
CA GLU A 71 1.01 22.56 9.48
C GLU A 71 1.08 22.29 10.98
N ALA A 72 1.56 23.26 11.75
CA ALA A 72 1.87 23.11 13.16
C ALA A 72 1.04 24.10 14.01
N LYS A 73 0.44 23.61 15.08
CA LYS A 73 -0.38 24.39 16.01
C LYS A 73 0.08 24.19 17.44
N TRP A 74 0.49 25.31 18.07
CA TRP A 74 0.77 25.38 19.49
C TRP A 74 -0.27 26.24 20.23
N THR A 75 -1.50 25.75 20.28
CA THR A 75 -2.65 26.36 20.96
C THR A 75 -2.98 25.64 22.27
N LYS A 76 -3.87 26.22 23.09
CA LYS A 76 -4.42 25.52 24.27
C LYS A 76 -5.58 24.58 23.92
N THR A 77 -6.26 24.86 22.81
CA THR A 77 -7.40 24.09 22.33
C THR A 77 -6.95 23.01 21.36
N LYS A 78 -7.60 21.85 21.45
CA LYS A 78 -7.49 20.75 20.49
C LYS A 78 -7.81 21.22 19.07
N ALA A 79 -7.18 20.60 18.08
CA ALA A 79 -7.46 20.86 16.68
C ALA A 79 -8.79 20.21 16.25
N ASP A 80 -9.56 20.96 15.45
CA ASP A 80 -10.90 20.58 14.99
C ASP A 80 -10.92 20.12 13.52
N THR A 81 -12.08 19.65 13.04
CA THR A 81 -12.27 19.19 11.66
C THR A 81 -11.93 20.28 10.64
N GLY A 82 -12.27 21.55 10.93
CA GLY A 82 -12.05 22.66 10.01
C GLY A 82 -10.57 22.91 9.74
N GLN A 83 -9.74 22.81 10.79
CA GLN A 83 -8.29 22.94 10.67
C GLN A 83 -7.68 21.79 9.86
N LEU A 84 -8.10 20.55 10.09
CA LEU A 84 -7.62 19.40 9.32
C LEU A 84 -8.04 19.47 7.85
N ALA A 85 -9.30 19.82 7.57
CA ALA A 85 -9.82 19.97 6.22
C ALA A 85 -9.07 21.06 5.43
N LYS A 86 -8.63 22.14 6.09
CA LYS A 86 -7.81 23.18 5.48
C LYS A 86 -6.47 22.63 4.99
N LEU A 87 -5.79 21.81 5.79
CA LEU A 87 -4.55 21.16 5.38
C LEU A 87 -4.81 20.12 4.28
N GLN A 88 -5.85 19.30 4.39
CA GLN A 88 -6.20 18.31 3.37
C GLN A 88 -6.44 18.96 2.00
N LYS A 89 -7.14 20.09 1.97
CA LYS A 89 -7.33 20.89 0.75
C LYS A 89 -6.00 21.33 0.15
N ARG A 90 -5.04 21.77 0.98
CA ARG A 90 -3.69 22.18 0.53
C ARG A 90 -2.91 20.99 -0.03
N VAL A 91 -3.01 19.81 0.58
CA VAL A 91 -2.39 18.57 0.08
C VAL A 91 -2.92 18.20 -1.30
N ARG A 92 -4.25 18.24 -1.49
CA ARG A 92 -4.89 17.94 -2.79
C ARG A 92 -4.53 18.91 -3.92
N GLN A 93 -4.01 20.09 -3.58
CA GLN A 93 -3.48 21.07 -4.52
C GLN A 93 -2.00 20.84 -4.86
N ARG A 94 -1.43 19.68 -4.52
CA ARG A 94 -0.03 19.30 -4.79
C ARG A 94 0.02 18.03 -5.63
N LEU A 95 1.23 17.68 -6.08
CA LEU A 95 1.46 16.44 -6.83
C LEU A 95 0.97 15.24 -6.04
N SER A 96 0.30 14.31 -6.72
CA SER A 96 -0.13 13.04 -6.11
C SER A 96 1.04 12.32 -5.46
N GLY A 97 0.86 11.85 -4.22
CA GLY A 97 1.92 11.26 -3.40
C GLY A 97 2.56 12.25 -2.39
N THR A 98 2.07 13.50 -2.34
CA THR A 98 2.37 14.42 -1.23
C THR A 98 1.52 14.08 -0.02
N TYR A 99 2.14 13.97 1.16
CA TYR A 99 1.42 13.80 2.43
C TYR A 99 1.40 15.10 3.24
N GLY A 100 0.30 15.34 3.93
CA GLY A 100 0.20 16.38 4.95
C GLY A 100 0.56 15.81 6.32
N VAL A 101 1.32 16.56 7.11
CA VAL A 101 1.58 16.27 8.52
C VAL A 101 0.96 17.40 9.32
N PHE A 102 -0.02 17.09 10.16
CA PHE A 102 -0.57 18.05 11.10
C PHE A 102 0.09 17.81 12.46
N VAL A 103 0.65 18.85 13.07
CA VAL A 103 1.22 18.79 14.42
C VAL A 103 0.34 19.63 15.34
N SER A 104 -0.27 19.02 16.35
CA SER A 104 -1.08 19.73 17.34
C SER A 104 -0.57 19.45 18.75
N MET A 105 0.00 20.48 19.39
CA MET A 105 0.51 20.34 20.77
C MET A 105 -0.60 20.11 21.81
N ALA A 106 -1.85 20.47 21.50
CA ALA A 106 -3.01 20.19 22.35
C ALA A 106 -3.75 18.90 21.95
N GLY A 107 -3.29 18.20 20.90
CA GLY A 107 -3.98 17.04 20.32
C GLY A 107 -5.20 17.42 19.48
N TYR A 108 -6.10 16.45 19.29
CA TYR A 108 -7.25 16.52 18.37
C TYR A 108 -8.58 16.27 19.09
N THR A 109 -9.67 16.82 18.56
CA THR A 109 -11.02 16.45 19.01
C THR A 109 -11.44 15.10 18.44
N ASP A 110 -12.31 14.39 19.16
CA ASP A 110 -12.76 13.06 18.73
C ASP A 110 -13.59 13.14 17.43
N GLU A 111 -14.32 14.24 17.26
CA GLU A 111 -15.05 14.56 16.04
C GLU A 111 -14.09 14.72 14.86
N ALA A 112 -12.99 15.47 15.02
CA ALA A 112 -12.02 15.69 13.97
C ALA A 112 -11.33 14.40 13.52
N LEU A 113 -11.01 13.50 14.46
CA LEU A 113 -10.45 12.19 14.16
C LEU A 113 -11.46 11.31 13.39
N LYS A 114 -12.72 11.27 13.84
CA LYS A 114 -13.78 10.50 13.16
C LYS A 114 -14.02 11.01 11.75
N ASP A 115 -14.16 12.31 11.54
CA ASP A 115 -14.42 12.89 10.23
C ASP A 115 -13.30 12.58 9.24
N LEU A 116 -12.05 12.61 9.70
CA LEU A 116 -10.89 12.31 8.85
C LEU A 116 -10.86 10.84 8.38
N ILE A 117 -11.34 9.91 9.20
CA ILE A 117 -11.42 8.46 8.86
C ILE A 117 -12.49 8.19 7.80
N HIS A 118 -13.60 8.94 7.78
CA HIS A 118 -14.72 8.73 6.86
C HIS A 118 -14.54 9.42 5.49
N GLY A 119 -13.42 10.11 5.26
CA GLY A 119 -13.13 10.80 4.01
C GLY A 119 -12.61 9.90 2.88
N ASP A 120 -12.72 10.37 1.63
CA ASP A 120 -12.38 9.61 0.41
C ASP A 120 -10.93 9.09 0.34
N ARG A 121 -9.97 9.83 0.91
CA ARG A 121 -8.55 9.47 0.87
C ARG A 121 -7.79 10.07 2.05
N LEU A 122 -7.04 9.21 2.74
CA LEU A 122 -6.24 9.55 3.90
C LEU A 122 -4.82 9.94 3.47
N GLU A 123 -4.61 11.23 3.33
CA GLU A 123 -3.34 11.84 2.92
C GLU A 123 -2.71 12.67 4.06
N LEU A 124 -3.31 12.63 5.25
CA LEU A 124 -2.85 13.33 6.45
C LEU A 124 -2.33 12.35 7.50
N LEU A 125 -1.19 12.68 8.09
CA LEU A 125 -0.62 12.06 9.29
C LEU A 125 -0.73 13.05 10.44
N LEU A 126 -1.22 12.60 11.58
CA LEU A 126 -1.46 13.45 12.75
C LEU A 126 -0.42 13.16 13.83
N LEU A 127 0.29 14.20 14.26
CA LEU A 127 1.27 14.16 15.34
C LEU A 127 0.80 15.08 16.47
N ASP A 128 1.16 14.71 17.70
CA ASP A 128 0.89 15.49 18.90
C ASP A 128 2.19 15.76 19.68
N GLN A 129 2.05 16.31 20.89
CA GLN A 129 3.19 16.61 21.75
C GLN A 129 4.08 15.39 22.03
N GLU A 130 3.53 14.20 22.26
CA GLU A 130 4.33 13.02 22.59
C GLU A 130 5.23 12.60 21.44
N HIS A 131 4.73 12.70 20.20
CA HIS A 131 5.53 12.42 19.01
C HIS A 131 6.69 13.42 18.86
N ILE A 132 6.44 14.71 19.10
CA ILE A 132 7.47 15.75 19.03
C ILE A 132 8.53 15.54 20.11
N GLU A 133 8.11 15.15 21.32
CA GLU A 133 9.04 14.87 22.42
C GLU A 133 9.88 13.61 22.16
N ALA A 134 9.32 12.58 21.53
CA ALA A 134 10.06 11.38 21.12
C ALA A 134 11.12 11.69 20.04
N LEU A 135 10.83 12.59 19.09
CA LEU A 135 11.83 13.06 18.13
C LEU A 135 12.94 13.86 18.80
N LEU A 136 12.58 14.72 19.77
CA LEU A 136 13.52 15.58 20.49
C LEU A 136 14.41 14.81 21.47
N SER A 137 13.91 13.71 22.03
CA SER A 137 14.66 12.79 22.89
C SER A 137 15.50 11.79 22.11
N GLU A 138 15.45 11.82 20.77
CA GLU A 138 16.11 10.88 19.88
C GLU A 138 15.65 9.42 20.08
N GLU A 139 14.46 9.24 20.67
CA GLU A 139 13.86 7.92 20.87
C GLU A 139 13.46 7.26 19.53
N ILE A 140 13.03 8.07 18.57
CA ILE A 140 12.64 7.64 17.23
C ILE A 140 13.11 8.65 16.20
N SER A 141 13.55 8.18 15.03
CA SER A 141 13.90 9.08 13.92
C SER A 141 12.63 9.55 13.20
N PRO A 142 12.62 10.74 12.57
CA PRO A 142 11.49 11.19 11.76
C PRO A 142 11.15 10.22 10.62
N GLN A 143 12.16 9.55 10.05
CA GLN A 143 12.00 8.56 8.99
C GLN A 143 11.22 7.35 9.49
N GLN A 144 11.61 6.81 10.65
CA GLN A 144 10.93 5.68 11.29
C GLN A 144 9.51 6.08 11.69
N LEU A 145 9.35 7.19 12.42
CA LEU A 145 8.05 7.67 12.89
C LEU A 145 7.05 7.87 11.75
N LEU A 146 7.45 8.55 10.68
CA LEU A 146 6.55 8.83 9.55
C LEU A 146 6.29 7.58 8.70
N SER A 147 7.23 6.63 8.66
CA SER A 147 6.97 5.33 8.04
C SER A 147 5.93 4.56 8.83
N ASP A 148 6.12 4.42 10.15
CA ASP A 148 5.21 3.69 11.03
C ASP A 148 3.82 4.31 11.05
N LEU A 149 3.72 5.64 11.09
CA LEU A 149 2.44 6.33 11.00
C LEU A 149 1.76 6.14 9.64
N ARG A 150 2.53 6.16 8.54
CA ARG A 150 1.98 5.90 7.20
C ARG A 150 1.52 4.46 7.06
N ASP A 151 2.25 3.52 7.63
CA ASP A 151 1.93 2.10 7.63
C ASP A 151 0.68 1.84 8.49
N ALA A 152 0.62 2.41 9.70
CA ALA A 152 -0.57 2.38 10.53
C ALA A 152 -1.79 2.97 9.79
N ALA A 153 -1.64 4.15 9.20
CA ALA A 153 -2.65 4.80 8.37
C ALA A 153 -3.09 3.95 7.17
N ALA A 154 -2.15 3.33 6.46
CA ALA A 154 -2.42 2.51 5.28
C ALA A 154 -3.07 1.16 5.62
N PHE A 155 -2.73 0.57 6.77
CA PHE A 155 -3.17 -0.78 7.15
C PHE A 155 -4.44 -0.78 8.00
N THR A 156 -4.63 0.26 8.81
CA THR A 156 -5.76 0.37 9.75
C THR A 156 -6.76 1.46 9.38
N GLY A 157 -6.40 2.36 8.46
CA GLY A 157 -7.19 3.55 8.16
C GLY A 157 -7.14 4.62 9.25
N GLN A 158 -6.26 4.48 10.25
CA GLN A 158 -6.13 5.43 11.35
C GLN A 158 -5.09 6.51 11.02
N PRO A 159 -5.49 7.79 10.84
CA PRO A 159 -4.56 8.88 10.54
C PRO A 159 -3.74 9.33 11.75
N TYR A 160 -4.16 8.90 12.94
CA TYR A 160 -3.54 9.19 14.22
C TYR A 160 -3.30 7.89 14.97
N THR A 161 -2.05 7.62 15.31
CA THR A 161 -1.64 6.52 16.18
C THR A 161 -0.87 7.15 17.34
N LYS A 162 -1.09 6.70 18.57
CA LYS A 162 -0.40 7.28 19.73
C LYS A 162 1.04 6.79 19.79
N MET A 163 1.93 7.59 20.36
CA MET A 163 3.33 7.20 20.55
C MET A 163 3.45 5.94 21.43
N THR A 164 2.56 5.74 22.41
CA THR A 164 2.51 4.51 23.22
C THR A 164 2.28 3.24 22.40
N ASP A 165 1.45 3.34 21.37
CA ASP A 165 1.10 2.21 20.51
C ASP A 165 2.28 1.90 19.56
N LEU A 166 3.00 2.93 19.11
CA LEU A 166 4.24 2.78 18.33
C LEU A 166 5.37 2.17 19.17
N ARG A 167 5.53 2.61 20.43
CA ARG A 167 6.52 2.06 21.39
C ARG A 167 6.27 0.58 21.68
N SER A 168 5.02 0.20 21.87
CA SER A 168 4.65 -1.20 22.15
C SER A 168 4.85 -2.11 20.94
N ALA A 169 4.67 -1.59 19.72
CA ALA A 169 5.05 -2.29 18.50
C ALA A 169 6.59 -2.44 18.34
N GLY A 170 7.38 -1.46 18.81
CA GLY A 170 8.85 -1.48 18.79
C GLY A 170 9.52 -2.22 19.96
N GLY A 171 8.78 -2.60 21.01
CA GLY A 171 9.30 -3.15 22.27
C GLY A 171 9.91 -4.56 22.22
N SER A 172 10.00 -5.21 21.06
CA SER A 172 10.71 -6.49 20.88
C SER A 172 12.15 -6.33 20.36
N GLY A 173 12.67 -5.09 20.26
CA GLY A 173 13.99 -4.82 19.70
C GLY A 173 14.90 -4.03 20.64
N ALA A 174 15.56 -4.71 21.59
CA ALA A 174 16.65 -4.11 22.36
C ALA A 174 18.01 -4.35 21.68
N SER A 175 18.72 -3.24 21.45
CA SER A 175 20.13 -3.09 21.04
C SER A 175 20.52 -3.58 19.65
N LEU A 176 20.56 -2.65 18.68
CA LEU A 176 21.33 -2.79 17.45
C LEU A 176 22.57 -1.91 17.55
N SER A 177 23.64 -2.48 18.08
CA SER A 177 25.01 -2.04 17.82
C SER A 177 25.40 -2.38 16.39
N ALA A 178 26.16 -1.48 15.77
CA ALA A 178 26.33 -1.32 14.33
C ALA A 178 27.25 -2.34 13.65
N ASP A 179 27.01 -3.65 13.78
CA ASP A 179 27.93 -4.67 13.24
C ASP A 179 27.29 -5.86 12.50
N ARG A 180 26.09 -5.71 11.92
CA ARG A 180 25.53 -6.74 11.03
C ARG A 180 24.89 -6.16 9.77
N MET A 181 25.75 -5.68 8.88
CA MET A 181 25.45 -5.62 7.45
C MET A 181 26.18 -6.78 6.76
N SER A 182 25.62 -8.00 6.84
CA SER A 182 25.88 -9.13 5.94
C SER A 182 24.86 -10.23 6.26
N PRO A 183 23.96 -10.61 5.34
CA PRO A 183 23.04 -11.71 5.57
C PRO A 183 23.82 -13.02 5.59
N ARG A 184 23.79 -13.75 6.72
CA ARG A 184 24.25 -15.15 6.75
C ARG A 184 23.12 -16.03 6.25
N VAL A 185 23.23 -16.46 5.00
CA VAL A 185 22.47 -17.59 4.46
C VAL A 185 23.08 -18.87 5.03
N HIS A 186 22.29 -19.69 5.72
CA HIS A 186 22.68 -21.07 6.01
C HIS A 186 22.35 -21.93 4.77
N PRO A 187 23.30 -22.65 4.17
CA PRO A 187 23.00 -23.56 3.08
C PRO A 187 22.23 -24.77 3.63
N ILE A 188 21.02 -24.96 3.12
CA ILE A 188 20.17 -26.12 3.40
C ILE A 188 20.84 -27.37 2.82
N SER A 189 20.89 -28.45 3.60
CA SER A 189 21.54 -29.70 3.21
C SER A 189 20.72 -30.41 2.13
N ASN A 190 21.38 -31.13 1.21
CA ASN A 190 20.68 -31.85 0.12
C ASN A 190 19.66 -32.90 0.63
N ALA A 191 19.80 -33.38 1.87
CA ALA A 191 18.84 -34.29 2.49
C ALA A 191 17.51 -33.61 2.89
N GLU A 192 17.50 -32.30 3.17
CA GLU A 192 16.27 -31.51 3.38
C GLU A 192 15.61 -31.08 2.08
N ARG A 193 16.36 -31.14 0.96
CA ARG A 193 15.85 -30.91 -0.40
C ARG A 193 15.00 -32.08 -0.91
N ASP A 194 15.30 -33.31 -0.46
CA ASP A 194 14.70 -34.55 -0.99
C ASP A 194 13.50 -35.08 -0.18
N SER A 195 13.21 -34.54 1.01
CA SER A 195 11.96 -34.79 1.74
C SER A 195 10.77 -33.92 1.26
N ALA A 196 11.00 -33.14 0.20
CA ALA A 196 10.09 -32.22 -0.47
C ALA A 196 9.24 -32.86 -1.61
N GLY A 197 9.04 -34.17 -1.62
CA GLY A 197 8.08 -34.81 -2.55
C GLY A 197 6.68 -34.71 -1.94
N THR A 198 5.66 -34.07 -2.48
CA THR A 198 5.32 -33.76 -3.87
C THR A 198 4.57 -32.42 -3.90
N TRP A 199 5.29 -31.31 -4.00
CA TRP A 199 4.64 -30.01 -4.23
C TRP A 199 4.38 -29.85 -5.73
N ASP A 200 3.11 -29.77 -6.11
CA ASP A 200 2.69 -29.44 -7.47
C ASP A 200 2.32 -27.94 -7.54
N PRO A 201 3.09 -27.09 -8.27
CA PRO A 201 2.80 -25.67 -8.41
C PRO A 201 1.49 -25.38 -9.14
N HIS A 202 0.97 -26.36 -9.89
CA HIS A 202 -0.27 -26.28 -10.65
C HIS A 202 -1.42 -27.09 -10.02
N GLN A 203 -1.31 -27.48 -8.75
CA GLN A 203 -2.35 -28.29 -8.12
C GLN A 203 -3.73 -27.59 -8.14
N SER A 204 -4.74 -28.35 -8.55
CA SER A 204 -6.14 -27.89 -8.57
C SER A 204 -6.84 -28.06 -7.22
N SER A 205 -6.33 -28.93 -6.34
CA SER A 205 -6.83 -29.10 -4.99
C SER A 205 -6.52 -27.89 -4.12
N ARG A 206 -7.47 -27.51 -3.26
CA ARG A 206 -7.30 -26.41 -2.30
C ARG A 206 -6.17 -26.73 -1.31
N GLY A 207 -5.13 -25.90 -1.28
CA GLY A 207 -3.99 -26.05 -0.37
C GLY A 207 -4.21 -25.42 1.02
N ASN A 208 -5.11 -24.44 1.13
CA ASN A 208 -5.43 -23.80 2.41
C ASN A 208 -6.62 -24.49 3.13
N PRO A 209 -6.51 -24.80 4.44
CA PRO A 209 -7.62 -25.35 5.22
C PRO A 209 -8.85 -24.44 5.26
N THR A 210 -10.04 -25.03 5.29
CA THR A 210 -11.32 -24.28 5.35
C THR A 210 -11.34 -23.33 6.56
N GLY A 211 -11.68 -22.06 6.32
CA GLY A 211 -11.74 -21.02 7.35
C GLY A 211 -10.39 -20.42 7.76
N GLN A 212 -9.28 -20.84 7.15
CA GLN A 212 -7.93 -20.33 7.44
C GLN A 212 -7.31 -19.59 6.25
N TYR A 213 -8.16 -18.92 5.46
CA TYR A 213 -7.74 -18.10 4.32
C TYR A 213 -8.71 -16.94 4.10
N VAL A 214 -8.24 -15.91 3.42
CA VAL A 214 -9.06 -14.86 2.80
C VAL A 214 -9.05 -15.08 1.30
N ALA A 215 -10.23 -15.00 0.67
CA ALA A 215 -10.38 -15.14 -0.77
C ALA A 215 -10.81 -13.82 -1.41
N PHE A 216 -10.17 -13.48 -2.52
CA PHE A 216 -10.48 -12.35 -3.38
C PHE A 216 -10.97 -12.91 -4.71
N SER A 217 -12.20 -12.58 -5.09
CA SER A 217 -12.80 -13.03 -6.34
C SER A 217 -12.82 -11.92 -7.39
N GLY A 218 -12.71 -12.28 -8.65
CA GLY A 218 -12.83 -11.36 -9.77
C GLY A 218 -14.25 -10.85 -10.00
N TYR A 219 -14.38 -9.77 -10.78
CA TYR A 219 -15.65 -9.15 -11.13
C TYR A 219 -16.52 -10.02 -12.05
N GLN A 220 -17.29 -10.95 -11.49
CA GLN A 220 -18.17 -11.84 -12.26
C GLN A 220 -19.31 -11.08 -12.97
N ALA A 221 -19.86 -10.05 -12.34
CA ALA A 221 -21.01 -9.30 -12.85
C ALA A 221 -20.70 -8.51 -14.14
N ILE A 222 -19.47 -8.02 -14.29
CA ILE A 222 -19.05 -7.29 -15.50
C ILE A 222 -19.03 -8.23 -16.71
N TYR A 223 -18.54 -9.46 -16.52
CA TYR A 223 -18.53 -10.45 -17.60
C TYR A 223 -19.93 -10.90 -18.00
N TRP A 224 -20.86 -11.08 -17.03
CA TRP A 224 -22.27 -11.33 -17.35
C TRP A 224 -22.93 -10.17 -18.10
N ALA A 225 -22.62 -8.92 -17.73
CA ALA A 225 -23.11 -7.75 -18.46
C ALA A 225 -22.57 -7.70 -19.90
N LEU A 226 -21.28 -7.99 -20.10
CA LEU A 226 -20.66 -8.08 -21.43
C LEU A 226 -21.28 -9.19 -22.28
N VAL A 227 -21.51 -10.38 -21.70
CA VAL A 227 -22.23 -11.47 -22.37
C VAL A 227 -23.62 -11.01 -22.81
N GLY A 228 -24.37 -10.34 -21.92
CA GLY A 228 -25.70 -9.81 -22.26
C GLY A 228 -25.67 -8.79 -23.39
N ILE A 229 -24.71 -7.86 -23.37
CA ILE A 229 -24.52 -6.86 -24.44
C ILE A 229 -24.16 -7.53 -25.77
N LEU A 230 -23.23 -8.49 -25.77
CA LEU A 230 -22.81 -9.19 -26.98
C LEU A 230 -23.93 -10.06 -27.55
N VAL A 231 -24.74 -10.71 -26.72
CA VAL A 231 -25.92 -11.46 -27.16
C VAL A 231 -26.95 -10.51 -27.80
N LEU A 232 -27.17 -9.33 -27.22
CA LEU A 232 -28.06 -8.32 -27.80
C LEU A 232 -27.52 -7.82 -29.15
N LEU A 233 -26.21 -7.54 -29.23
CA LEU A 233 -25.55 -7.14 -30.47
C LEU A 233 -25.71 -8.20 -31.56
N ALA A 234 -25.47 -9.47 -31.22
CA ALA A 234 -25.64 -10.59 -32.14
C ALA A 234 -27.08 -10.76 -32.62
N ALA A 235 -28.06 -10.53 -31.76
CA ALA A 235 -29.47 -10.53 -32.16
C ALA A 235 -29.76 -9.40 -33.16
N ILE A 236 -29.24 -8.19 -32.91
CA ILE A 236 -29.39 -7.04 -33.83
C ILE A 236 -28.71 -7.33 -35.17
N THR A 237 -27.46 -7.79 -35.17
CA THR A 237 -26.70 -8.15 -36.37
C THR A 237 -27.44 -9.22 -37.18
N THR A 238 -28.01 -10.22 -36.51
CA THR A 238 -28.80 -11.28 -37.16
C THR A 238 -30.07 -10.72 -37.80
N VAL A 239 -30.84 -9.86 -37.11
CA VAL A 239 -32.07 -9.26 -37.64
C VAL A 239 -31.78 -8.38 -38.87
N LEU A 240 -30.73 -7.56 -38.80
CA LEU A 240 -30.32 -6.71 -39.92
C LEU A 240 -29.87 -7.52 -41.14
N ALA A 241 -29.29 -8.70 -40.93
CA ALA A 241 -28.85 -9.59 -42.00
C ALA A 241 -30.00 -10.29 -42.76
N ILE A 242 -31.19 -10.42 -42.15
CA ILE A 242 -32.35 -11.07 -42.79
C ILE A 242 -32.87 -10.27 -43.99
N GLY A 243 -32.71 -8.94 -43.97
CA GLY A 243 -33.16 -8.03 -45.03
C GLY A 243 -32.16 -7.82 -46.17
N ASP A 244 -30.91 -8.29 -46.04
CA ASP A 244 -29.84 -8.07 -47.03
C ASP A 244 -29.61 -9.32 -47.88
N GLN A 245 -29.57 -9.14 -49.21
CA GLN A 245 -29.29 -10.21 -50.18
C GLN A 245 -27.91 -10.08 -50.84
N GLY A 246 -27.12 -9.07 -50.47
CA GLY A 246 -25.80 -8.81 -51.00
C GLY A 246 -24.66 -9.30 -50.10
N PHE A 247 -23.46 -8.77 -50.35
CA PHE A 247 -22.25 -9.09 -49.59
C PHE A 247 -22.35 -8.77 -48.08
N GLY A 248 -23.23 -7.84 -47.66
CA GLY A 248 -23.39 -7.48 -46.26
C GLY A 248 -23.93 -8.61 -45.39
N ARG A 249 -24.73 -9.54 -45.96
CA ARG A 249 -25.15 -10.77 -45.28
C ARG A 249 -23.97 -11.69 -44.93
N ILE A 250 -22.98 -11.80 -45.82
CA ILE A 250 -21.77 -12.60 -45.57
C ILE A 250 -20.96 -11.99 -44.42
N PHE A 251 -20.75 -10.67 -44.44
CA PHE A 251 -20.08 -9.96 -43.35
C PHE A 251 -20.83 -10.10 -42.02
N ALA A 252 -22.16 -10.02 -42.04
CA ALA A 252 -22.97 -10.19 -40.83
C ALA A 252 -22.85 -11.61 -40.26
N VAL A 253 -22.84 -12.64 -41.10
CA VAL A 253 -22.60 -14.03 -40.65
C VAL A 253 -21.22 -14.18 -40.01
N VAL A 254 -20.17 -13.62 -40.60
CA VAL A 254 -18.81 -13.63 -40.04
C VAL A 254 -18.77 -12.88 -38.70
N ALA A 255 -19.43 -11.72 -38.62
CA ALA A 255 -19.52 -10.94 -37.39
C ALA A 255 -20.23 -11.71 -36.26
N VAL A 256 -21.34 -12.39 -36.56
CA VAL A 256 -22.06 -13.22 -35.58
C VAL A 256 -21.20 -14.39 -35.10
N VAL A 257 -20.44 -15.05 -36.00
CA VAL A 257 -19.51 -16.11 -35.60
C VAL A 257 -18.45 -15.56 -34.63
N PHE A 258 -17.90 -14.39 -34.91
CA PHE A 258 -16.94 -13.73 -34.03
C PHE A 258 -17.56 -13.34 -32.68
N GLU A 259 -18.77 -12.78 -32.67
CA GLU A 259 -19.52 -12.46 -31.46
C GLU A 259 -19.79 -13.71 -30.61
N VAL A 260 -20.15 -14.85 -31.23
CA VAL A 260 -20.33 -16.12 -30.52
C VAL A 260 -19.04 -16.58 -29.83
N VAL A 261 -17.89 -16.46 -30.52
CA VAL A 261 -16.58 -16.79 -29.91
C VAL A 261 -16.29 -15.87 -28.72
N LEU A 262 -16.57 -14.57 -28.83
CA LEU A 262 -16.42 -13.62 -27.72
C LEU A 262 -17.37 -13.94 -26.57
N ILE A 263 -18.63 -14.24 -26.86
CA ILE A 263 -19.65 -14.63 -25.88
C ILE A 263 -19.18 -15.86 -25.11
N MET A 264 -18.69 -16.89 -25.81
CA MET A 264 -18.14 -18.10 -25.16
C MET A 264 -16.94 -17.77 -24.26
N GLY A 265 -16.04 -16.88 -24.69
CA GLY A 265 -14.90 -16.43 -23.91
C GLY A 265 -15.32 -15.72 -22.62
N PHE A 266 -16.19 -14.72 -22.71
CA PHE A 266 -16.67 -13.97 -21.54
C PHE A 266 -17.60 -14.78 -20.64
N TRP A 267 -18.42 -15.68 -21.21
CA TRP A 267 -19.23 -16.63 -20.44
C TRP A 267 -18.34 -17.53 -19.59
N ARG A 268 -17.24 -18.05 -20.15
CA ARG A 268 -16.29 -18.89 -19.41
C ARG A 268 -15.65 -18.12 -18.25
N LEU A 269 -15.27 -16.86 -18.47
CA LEU A 269 -14.76 -15.96 -17.43
C LEU A 269 -15.82 -15.66 -16.36
N ALA A 270 -17.09 -15.56 -16.75
CA ALA A 270 -18.21 -15.37 -15.84
C ALA A 270 -18.52 -16.63 -15.02
N MET A 271 -18.31 -17.84 -15.54
CA MET A 271 -18.55 -19.09 -14.81
C MET A 271 -17.41 -19.45 -13.85
N HIS A 272 -16.16 -19.12 -14.22
CA HIS A 272 -14.97 -19.43 -13.44
C HIS A 272 -14.16 -18.15 -13.20
N PRO A 273 -14.62 -17.25 -12.31
CA PRO A 273 -13.91 -16.00 -12.05
C PRO A 273 -12.54 -16.29 -11.43
N ILE A 274 -11.56 -15.46 -11.78
CA ILE A 274 -10.24 -15.51 -11.15
C ILE A 274 -10.42 -15.38 -9.63
N ARG A 275 -9.75 -16.24 -8.88
CA ARG A 275 -9.79 -16.20 -7.42
C ARG A 275 -8.37 -16.26 -6.88
N LEU A 276 -8.04 -15.34 -5.99
CA LEU A 276 -6.82 -15.39 -5.21
C LEU A 276 -7.18 -15.73 -3.76
N GLU A 277 -6.56 -16.76 -3.21
CA GLU A 277 -6.66 -17.16 -1.81
C GLU A 277 -5.32 -16.96 -1.14
N VAL A 278 -5.31 -16.21 -0.05
CA VAL A 278 -4.16 -16.04 0.83
C VAL A 278 -4.52 -16.64 2.17
N GLY A 279 -3.83 -17.71 2.55
CA GLY A 279 -4.17 -18.47 3.74
C GLY A 279 -2.96 -19.00 4.48
N ARG A 280 -3.23 -19.72 5.57
CA ARG A 280 -2.20 -20.14 6.53
C ARG A 280 -1.11 -21.02 5.93
N MET A 281 -1.42 -21.82 4.91
CA MET A 281 -0.46 -22.74 4.29
C MET A 281 0.27 -22.10 3.10
N GLY A 282 -0.34 -21.12 2.44
CA GLY A 282 0.27 -20.46 1.29
C GLY A 282 -0.68 -19.58 0.51
N ILE A 283 -0.22 -19.23 -0.69
CA ILE A 283 -0.96 -18.44 -1.66
C ILE A 283 -1.44 -19.37 -2.76
N GLN A 284 -2.74 -19.35 -3.04
CA GLN A 284 -3.33 -20.08 -4.16
C GLN A 284 -4.07 -19.14 -5.10
N ALA A 285 -3.82 -19.22 -6.40
CA ALA A 285 -4.59 -18.53 -7.42
C ALA A 285 -5.28 -19.52 -8.33
N PHE A 286 -6.56 -19.28 -8.62
CA PHE A 286 -7.38 -20.08 -9.51
C PHE A 286 -7.70 -19.24 -10.74
N PHE A 287 -7.25 -19.72 -11.90
CA PHE A 287 -7.58 -19.17 -13.21
C PHE A 287 -8.47 -20.16 -13.98
N PRO A 288 -9.15 -19.71 -15.05
CA PRO A 288 -10.03 -20.58 -15.84
C PRO A 288 -9.34 -21.74 -16.58
N GLN A 289 -8.02 -21.68 -16.74
CA GLN A 289 -7.21 -22.65 -17.49
C GLN A 289 -6.05 -23.22 -16.67
N ASP A 290 -5.67 -22.57 -15.57
CA ASP A 290 -4.50 -22.93 -14.79
C ASP A 290 -4.69 -22.56 -13.31
N THR A 291 -3.93 -23.17 -12.43
CA THR A 291 -3.91 -22.89 -11.00
C THR A 291 -2.49 -22.64 -10.55
N ALA A 292 -2.32 -21.77 -9.57
CA ALA A 292 -1.03 -21.49 -8.95
C ALA A 292 -1.12 -21.83 -7.47
N TRP A 293 -0.27 -22.70 -6.97
CA TRP A 293 -0.15 -22.96 -5.55
C TRP A 293 1.29 -22.77 -5.10
N MET A 294 1.49 -21.87 -4.14
CA MET A 294 2.79 -21.68 -3.53
C MET A 294 2.69 -21.65 -2.01
N PRO A 295 3.17 -22.69 -1.32
CA PRO A 295 3.15 -22.75 0.13
C PRO A 295 4.21 -21.83 0.72
N TRP A 296 3.98 -21.35 1.95
CA TRP A 296 4.85 -20.34 2.56
C TRP A 296 6.30 -20.80 2.71
N ASP A 297 6.56 -22.08 2.93
CA ASP A 297 7.92 -22.64 3.03
C ASP A 297 8.74 -22.45 1.75
N ARG A 298 8.07 -22.29 0.60
CA ARG A 298 8.69 -22.09 -0.72
C ARG A 298 8.76 -20.63 -1.16
N ILE A 299 8.31 -19.68 -0.32
CA ILE A 299 8.27 -18.25 -0.64
C ILE A 299 9.32 -17.51 0.18
N ASP A 300 10.40 -17.04 -0.42
CA ASP A 300 11.40 -16.25 0.31
C ASP A 300 10.86 -14.87 0.67
N ARG A 301 10.11 -14.27 -0.26
CA ARG A 301 9.44 -12.99 -0.08
C ARG A 301 8.20 -12.93 -0.97
N VAL A 302 7.15 -12.24 -0.55
CA VAL A 302 6.01 -11.89 -1.41
C VAL A 302 5.65 -10.41 -1.26
N ASP A 303 5.31 -9.76 -2.36
CA ASP A 303 4.90 -8.36 -2.36
C ASP A 303 3.95 -8.09 -3.53
N VAL A 304 3.25 -6.95 -3.48
CA VAL A 304 2.44 -6.46 -4.59
C VAL A 304 3.19 -5.39 -5.34
N VAL A 305 3.73 -5.78 -6.50
CA VAL A 305 4.56 -4.94 -7.38
C VAL A 305 3.94 -4.80 -8.77
N ARG A 306 4.44 -3.82 -9.55
CA ARG A 306 4.02 -3.67 -10.95
C ARG A 306 4.82 -4.60 -11.85
N VAL A 307 4.13 -5.44 -12.60
CA VAL A 307 4.66 -6.29 -13.67
C VAL A 307 3.99 -5.84 -14.97
N ASN A 308 4.78 -5.42 -15.95
CA ASN A 308 4.28 -4.93 -17.25
C ASN A 308 3.18 -3.86 -17.12
N GLY A 309 3.35 -2.92 -16.18
CA GLY A 309 2.42 -1.82 -15.92
C GLY A 309 1.24 -2.14 -14.98
N ASN A 310 0.94 -3.42 -14.75
CA ASN A 310 -0.16 -3.89 -13.92
C ASN A 310 0.32 -4.36 -12.55
N LEU A 311 -0.46 -4.11 -11.50
CA LEU A 311 -0.14 -4.64 -10.16
C LEU A 311 -0.39 -6.15 -10.13
N ALA A 312 0.54 -6.91 -9.57
CA ALA A 312 0.44 -8.34 -9.37
C ALA A 312 1.02 -8.74 -8.00
N VAL A 313 0.48 -9.81 -7.42
CA VAL A 313 1.13 -10.53 -6.30
C VAL A 313 2.32 -11.26 -6.89
N VAL A 314 3.52 -10.88 -6.47
CA VAL A 314 4.78 -11.46 -6.92
C VAL A 314 5.48 -12.07 -5.74
N ALA A 315 5.94 -13.30 -5.91
CA ALA A 315 6.65 -14.04 -4.90
C ALA A 315 8.03 -14.46 -5.41
N TRP A 316 9.05 -14.11 -4.64
CA TRP A 316 10.42 -14.52 -4.82
C TRP A 316 10.60 -15.90 -4.22
N SER A 317 11.17 -16.80 -5.02
CA SER A 317 11.32 -18.21 -4.69
C SER A 317 12.41 -18.79 -5.57
N GLU A 318 13.24 -19.67 -5.01
CA GLU A 318 14.18 -20.48 -5.80
C GLU A 318 13.46 -21.35 -6.87
N TYR A 319 12.17 -21.59 -6.71
CA TYR A 319 11.32 -22.37 -7.63
C TYR A 319 10.63 -21.53 -8.70
N ALA A 320 10.89 -20.22 -8.78
CA ALA A 320 10.18 -19.31 -9.69
C ALA A 320 10.28 -19.74 -11.17
N LYS A 321 11.39 -20.38 -11.56
CA LYS A 321 11.66 -20.86 -12.94
C LYS A 321 10.85 -22.10 -13.34
N LEU A 322 10.12 -22.72 -12.41
CA LEU A 322 9.20 -23.82 -12.73
C LEU A 322 7.93 -23.31 -13.43
N TYR A 323 7.64 -22.01 -13.34
CA TYR A 323 6.49 -21.40 -13.99
C TYR A 323 6.81 -20.98 -15.44
N PRO A 324 5.86 -21.10 -16.37
CA PRO A 324 6.03 -20.64 -17.75
C PRO A 324 6.29 -19.13 -17.81
N THR A 325 6.95 -18.65 -18.87
CA THR A 325 7.17 -17.21 -19.03
C THR A 325 5.89 -16.50 -19.49
N THR A 326 5.77 -15.18 -19.28
CA THR A 326 4.54 -14.40 -19.60
C THR A 326 4.01 -14.62 -21.02
N GLY A 327 4.89 -14.88 -22.00
CA GLY A 327 4.51 -15.12 -23.40
C GLY A 327 3.85 -16.48 -23.66
N GLU A 328 4.02 -17.45 -22.76
CA GLU A 328 3.53 -18.82 -22.89
C GLU A 328 2.30 -19.09 -21.99
N ALA A 329 2.17 -18.36 -20.87
CA ALA A 329 1.20 -18.64 -19.80
C ALA A 329 -0.17 -17.92 -19.92
N GLY A 330 -0.28 -16.89 -20.78
CA GLY A 330 -1.47 -16.03 -20.82
C GLY A 330 -1.67 -15.21 -19.53
N GLN A 331 -2.89 -15.15 -18.98
CA GLN A 331 -3.19 -14.41 -17.74
C GLN A 331 -2.84 -15.18 -16.44
N GLY A 332 -2.30 -16.40 -16.55
CA GLY A 332 -1.97 -17.28 -15.43
C GLY A 332 -0.67 -16.93 -14.69
N PRO A 333 -0.28 -17.76 -13.71
CA PRO A 333 0.97 -17.57 -12.98
C PRO A 333 2.16 -17.72 -13.93
N HIS A 334 3.13 -16.84 -13.82
CA HIS A 334 4.26 -16.85 -14.75
C HIS A 334 5.55 -16.33 -14.14
N TYR A 335 6.66 -16.84 -14.66
CA TYR A 335 7.99 -16.36 -14.30
C TYR A 335 8.25 -14.97 -14.89
N VAL A 336 8.81 -14.08 -14.06
CA VAL A 336 9.20 -12.72 -14.43
C VAL A 336 10.72 -12.58 -14.33
N PRO A 337 11.44 -12.66 -15.47
CA PRO A 337 12.91 -12.65 -15.48
C PRO A 337 13.53 -11.41 -14.83
N THR A 338 12.90 -10.25 -14.97
CA THR A 338 13.39 -8.98 -14.42
C THR A 338 13.52 -8.99 -12.90
N PHE A 339 12.68 -9.76 -12.21
CA PHE A 339 12.65 -9.83 -10.75
C PHE A 339 13.19 -11.15 -10.20
N ASP A 340 13.52 -12.11 -11.08
CA ASP A 340 13.76 -13.51 -10.75
C ASP A 340 12.69 -14.09 -9.79
N ALA A 341 11.43 -13.86 -10.14
CA ALA A 341 10.28 -14.13 -9.27
C ALA A 341 9.08 -14.64 -10.07
N VAL A 342 8.09 -15.22 -9.40
CA VAL A 342 6.82 -15.63 -10.03
C VAL A 342 5.74 -14.58 -9.76
N ALA A 343 5.10 -14.10 -10.82
CA ALA A 343 3.86 -13.35 -10.72
C ALA A 343 2.71 -14.35 -10.54
N ILE A 344 2.19 -14.47 -9.32
CA ILE A 344 1.16 -15.44 -8.96
C ILE A 344 -0.20 -15.01 -9.48
N CYS A 345 -0.57 -13.73 -9.28
CA CYS A 345 -1.90 -13.26 -9.63
C CYS A 345 -1.94 -11.75 -9.91
N PRO A 346 -2.48 -11.30 -11.06
CA PRO A 346 -2.71 -9.89 -11.31
C PRO A 346 -3.86 -9.36 -10.45
N LEU A 347 -3.73 -8.12 -9.97
CA LEU A 347 -4.74 -7.50 -9.12
C LEU A 347 -5.90 -6.87 -9.90
N GLY A 348 -5.66 -6.43 -11.13
CA GLY A 348 -6.66 -5.71 -11.93
C GLY A 348 -8.01 -6.42 -12.05
N PRO A 349 -8.05 -7.74 -12.32
CA PRO A 349 -9.31 -8.49 -12.43
C PRO A 349 -10.01 -8.75 -11.09
N LEU A 350 -9.31 -8.62 -9.95
CA LEU A 350 -9.83 -8.96 -8.63
C LEU A 350 -10.71 -7.83 -8.07
N ARG A 351 -11.81 -8.19 -7.41
CA ARG A 351 -12.63 -7.27 -6.60
C ARG A 351 -11.95 -7.05 -5.24
N ALA A 352 -10.72 -6.58 -5.29
CA ALA A 352 -9.90 -6.36 -4.11
C ALA A 352 -8.97 -5.18 -4.37
N ARG A 353 -8.87 -4.30 -3.39
CA ARG A 353 -7.92 -3.19 -3.42
C ARG A 353 -6.54 -3.73 -3.01
N ARG A 354 -5.47 -3.11 -3.52
CA ARG A 354 -4.08 -3.48 -3.18
C ARG A 354 -3.87 -3.69 -1.66
N HIS A 355 -4.41 -2.80 -0.83
CA HIS A 355 -4.23 -2.88 0.62
C HIS A 355 -4.93 -4.08 1.25
N GLU A 356 -6.05 -4.56 0.71
CA GLU A 356 -6.75 -5.73 1.23
C GLU A 356 -5.92 -7.00 0.99
N ILE A 357 -5.32 -7.10 -0.20
CA ILE A 357 -4.42 -8.20 -0.56
C ILE A 357 -3.12 -8.14 0.26
N VAL A 358 -2.49 -6.96 0.36
CA VAL A 358 -1.28 -6.78 1.20
C VAL A 358 -1.57 -7.13 2.67
N ARG A 359 -2.72 -6.72 3.22
CA ARG A 359 -3.12 -7.07 4.59
C ARG A 359 -3.33 -8.58 4.78
N ALA A 360 -3.89 -9.26 3.79
CA ALA A 360 -4.01 -10.72 3.83
C ALA A 360 -2.63 -11.38 3.74
N LEU A 361 -1.74 -10.91 2.87
CA LEU A 361 -0.37 -11.40 2.76
C LEU A 361 0.37 -11.22 4.08
N GLN A 362 0.31 -10.05 4.72
CA GLN A 362 0.95 -9.81 6.02
C GLN A 362 0.35 -10.66 7.15
N SER A 363 -0.97 -10.83 7.18
CA SER A 363 -1.65 -11.65 8.20
C SER A 363 -1.27 -13.13 8.14
N TYR A 364 -1.05 -13.67 6.94
CA TYR A 364 -0.78 -15.10 6.74
C TYR A 364 0.67 -15.42 6.39
N GLY A 365 1.46 -14.43 5.99
CA GLY A 365 2.75 -14.59 5.32
C GLY A 365 3.94 -14.92 6.20
N GLN A 366 3.74 -15.18 7.50
CA GLN A 366 4.78 -15.67 8.42
C GLN A 366 6.10 -14.85 8.35
N ASN A 367 6.02 -13.52 8.30
CA ASN A 367 7.16 -12.58 8.15
C ASN A 367 7.88 -12.61 6.78
N ARG A 368 7.27 -13.19 5.74
CA ARG A 368 7.79 -13.23 4.36
C ARG A 368 7.19 -12.11 3.48
N CYS A 369 6.52 -11.13 4.07
CA CYS A 369 5.87 -9.99 3.39
C CYS A 369 6.57 -8.68 3.70
#